data_AF-B6YVK6-F1
#
_entry.id   AF-B6YVK6-F1
#
_cell.length_a   1.000
_cell.length_b   1.000
_cell.length_c   1.000
_cell.angle_alpha   90.00
_cell.angle_beta   90.00
_cell.angle_gamma   90.00
#
_symmetry.space_group_name_H-M   'P 1'
#
loop_
_entity.id
_entity.type
_entity.pdbx_description
1 polymer ?
#
loop_
_entity_poly.entity_id
_entity_poly.type
_entity_poly.pdbx_seq_one_letter_code
_entity_poly.pdbx_strand_id
1 'polypeptide(L)'
;MNPKDILSAIKALDGVPGWLTHYGASRIDGKTHWDAIHDVLTEAEGYIRSEFEELDRASPRYRRIMEIVASITSRKDSASWTEIKNALELREGKEIDDKNINLLLKKLVNYGFLEHVGREYSIPDPVIKRIFQT
;
A
#
# COMPACT_ATOMS: atom_id res chain seq x y z
N MET A 1 -6.99 -0.21 28.87
CA MET A 1 -6.27 -0.58 27.63
C MET A 1 -4.80 -0.81 27.99
N ASN A 2 -4.19 -1.90 27.52
CA ASN A 2 -2.79 -2.21 27.81
C ASN A 2 -1.87 -1.36 26.89
N PRO A 3 -0.74 -0.79 27.37
CA PRO A 3 0.22 -0.08 26.51
C PRO A 3 0.70 -0.88 25.29
N LYS A 4 0.76 -2.22 25.40
CA LYS A 4 1.11 -3.10 24.27
C LYS A 4 0.05 -3.07 23.16
N ASP A 5 -1.23 -2.94 23.51
CA ASP A 5 -2.35 -2.87 22.57
C ASP A 5 -2.31 -1.56 21.75
N ILE A 6 -1.82 -0.47 22.36
CA ILE A 6 -1.71 0.82 21.67
C ILE A 6 -0.59 0.74 20.63
N LEU A 7 0.56 0.17 21.01
CA LEU A 7 1.69 0.04 20.10
C LEU A 7 1.39 -0.88 18.90
N SER A 8 0.67 -1.99 19.12
CA SER A 8 0.23 -2.86 18.02
C SER A 8 -0.79 -2.18 17.11
N ALA A 9 -1.75 -1.44 17.67
CA ALA A 9 -2.73 -0.68 16.88
C ALA A 9 -2.06 0.40 16.04
N ILE A 10 -1.12 1.19 16.59
CA ILE A 10 -0.36 2.20 15.84
C ILE A 10 0.39 1.56 14.67
N LYS A 11 1.08 0.43 14.91
CA LYS A 11 1.81 -0.28 13.86
C LYS A 11 0.92 -0.88 12.79
N ALA A 12 -0.27 -1.33 13.15
CA ALA A 12 -1.20 -1.96 12.21
C ALA A 12 -1.96 -0.93 11.37
N LEU A 13 -2.28 0.22 11.95
CA LEU A 13 -3.17 1.24 11.38
C LEU A 13 -2.42 2.49 10.90
N ASP A 14 -1.10 2.36 10.74
CA ASP A 14 -0.15 3.38 10.27
C ASP A 14 -0.21 4.74 11.01
N GLY A 15 -0.72 4.74 12.24
CA GLY A 15 -0.87 5.96 13.01
C GLY A 15 -1.84 6.99 12.43
N VAL A 16 -2.63 6.66 11.39
CA VAL A 16 -3.63 7.57 10.83
C VAL A 16 -4.66 7.89 11.92
N PRO A 17 -4.83 9.18 12.31
CA PRO A 17 -5.67 9.54 13.46
C PRO A 17 -7.12 9.04 13.36
N GLY A 18 -7.67 8.98 12.14
CA GLY A 18 -9.00 8.45 11.87
C GLY A 18 -9.15 6.97 12.25
N TRP A 19 -8.20 6.13 11.83
CA TRP A 19 -8.20 4.69 12.15
C TRP A 19 -8.01 4.43 13.64
N LEU A 20 -7.15 5.20 14.30
CA LEU A 20 -6.96 5.10 15.75
C LEU A 20 -8.22 5.50 16.53
N THR A 21 -8.98 6.46 16.02
CA THR A 21 -10.27 6.87 16.60
C THR A 21 -11.30 5.76 16.47
N HIS A 22 -11.43 5.15 15.28
CA HIS A 22 -12.37 4.05 15.06
C HIS A 22 -12.00 2.80 15.88
N TYR A 23 -10.71 2.49 15.99
CA TYR A 23 -10.21 1.46 16.90
C TYR A 23 -10.59 1.75 18.35
N GLY A 24 -10.39 2.98 18.82
CA GLY A 24 -10.76 3.41 20.18
C GLY A 24 -12.24 3.22 20.47
N ALA A 25 -13.12 3.64 19.56
CA ALA A 25 -14.57 3.46 19.66
C ALA A 25 -14.95 1.97 19.73
N SER A 26 -14.41 1.14 18.83
CA SER A 26 -14.63 -0.32 18.83
C SER A 26 -14.23 -0.97 20.16
N ARG A 27 -13.16 -0.49 20.82
CA ARG A 27 -12.73 -0.99 22.13
C ARG A 27 -13.65 -0.54 23.27
N ILE A 28 -14.28 0.63 23.16
CA ILE A 28 -15.29 1.11 24.10
C ILE A 28 -16.58 0.27 23.98
N ASP A 29 -16.95 -0.11 22.75
CA ASP A 29 -18.13 -0.94 22.46
C ASP A 29 -17.95 -2.42 22.84
N GLY A 30 -16.84 -2.77 23.49
CA GLY A 30 -16.60 -4.10 24.06
C GLY A 30 -15.91 -5.10 23.13
N LYS A 31 -15.51 -4.71 21.91
CA LYS A 31 -14.75 -5.59 21.02
C LYS A 31 -13.38 -5.92 21.61
N THR A 32 -12.90 -7.14 21.35
CA THR A 32 -11.54 -7.51 21.75
C THR A 32 -10.51 -6.67 20.99
N HIS A 33 -9.26 -6.67 21.47
CA HIS A 33 -8.19 -5.92 20.81
C HIS A 33 -8.03 -6.31 19.34
N TRP A 34 -8.05 -7.62 19.05
CA TRP A 34 -7.84 -8.15 17.71
C TRP A 34 -9.05 -7.95 16.80
N ASP A 35 -10.27 -8.09 17.32
CA ASP A 35 -11.48 -7.82 16.53
C ASP A 35 -11.55 -6.35 16.13
N ALA A 36 -11.27 -5.43 17.07
CA ALA A 36 -11.23 -4.00 16.78
C ALA A 36 -10.16 -3.64 15.74
N ILE A 37 -8.97 -4.26 15.78
CA ILE A 37 -7.95 -4.07 14.74
C ILE A 37 -8.44 -4.62 13.40
N HIS A 38 -9.04 -5.81 13.39
CA HIS A 38 -9.48 -6.47 12.16
C HIS A 38 -10.56 -5.66 11.43
N ASP A 39 -11.52 -5.13 12.17
CA ASP A 39 -12.61 -4.33 11.59
C ASP A 39 -12.08 -3.04 10.96
N VAL A 40 -11.20 -2.33 11.67
CA VAL A 40 -10.60 -1.09 11.16
C VAL A 40 -9.71 -1.37 9.95
N LEU A 41 -8.94 -2.46 9.97
CA LEU A 41 -8.14 -2.88 8.81
C LEU A 41 -9.03 -3.20 7.61
N THR A 42 -10.12 -3.94 7.81
CA THR A 42 -11.05 -4.32 6.73
C THR A 42 -11.68 -3.08 6.10
N GLU A 43 -12.07 -2.11 6.91
CA GLU A 43 -12.61 -0.84 6.45
C GLU A 43 -11.56 -0.03 5.67
N ALA A 44 -10.35 0.13 6.24
CA ALA A 44 -9.24 0.83 5.59
C ALA A 44 -8.87 0.18 4.25
N GLU A 45 -8.82 -1.15 4.19
CA GLU A 45 -8.60 -1.89 2.94
C GLU A 45 -9.70 -1.62 1.92
N GLY A 46 -10.97 -1.57 2.35
CA GLY A 46 -12.10 -1.23 1.49
C GLY A 46 -11.95 0.16 0.85
N TYR A 47 -11.60 1.16 1.66
CA TYR A 47 -11.36 2.52 1.17
C TYR A 47 -10.19 2.59 0.18
N ILE A 48 -9.04 2.02 0.53
CA ILE A 48 -7.86 2.00 -0.34
C ILE A 48 -8.15 1.28 -1.66
N ARG A 49 -8.87 0.14 -1.61
CA ARG A 49 -9.28 -0.59 -2.81
C ARG A 49 -10.17 0.28 -3.69
N SER A 50 -11.16 0.95 -3.11
CA SER A 50 -12.06 1.84 -3.85
C SER A 50 -11.34 3.02 -4.50
N GLU A 51 -10.36 3.61 -3.81
CA GLU A 51 -9.52 4.69 -4.36
C GLU A 51 -8.65 4.19 -5.52
N PHE A 52 -8.11 2.97 -5.40
CA PHE A 52 -7.29 2.36 -6.43
C PHE A 52 -8.08 1.91 -7.67
N GLU A 53 -9.40 1.73 -7.56
CA GLU A 53 -10.23 1.24 -8.67
C GLU A 53 -10.12 2.11 -9.94
N GLU A 54 -9.98 3.42 -9.79
CA GLU A 54 -9.81 4.32 -10.95
C GLU A 54 -8.52 4.01 -11.71
N LEU A 55 -7.45 3.68 -10.99
CA LEU A 55 -6.17 3.28 -11.59
C LEU A 55 -6.31 1.93 -12.27
N ASP A 56 -6.94 0.95 -11.61
CA ASP A 56 -7.19 -0.37 -12.21
C ASP A 56 -8.01 -0.28 -13.50
N ARG A 57 -9.08 0.55 -13.51
CA ARG A 57 -9.89 0.81 -14.70
C ARG A 57 -9.09 1.49 -15.81
N ALA A 58 -8.16 2.38 -15.45
CA ALA A 58 -7.33 3.09 -16.42
C ALA A 58 -6.26 2.17 -17.05
N SER A 59 -5.64 1.29 -16.24
CA SER A 59 -4.70 0.29 -16.74
C SER A 59 -4.38 -0.79 -15.69
N PRO A 60 -4.37 -2.08 -16.07
CA PRO A 60 -3.92 -3.15 -15.16
C PRO A 60 -2.44 -3.03 -14.76
N ARG A 61 -1.66 -2.18 -15.47
CA ARG A 61 -0.25 -1.95 -15.16
C ARG A 61 -0.03 -1.29 -13.81
N TYR A 62 -0.97 -0.49 -13.32
CA TYR A 62 -0.86 0.13 -11.99
C TYR A 62 -0.79 -0.94 -10.90
N ARG A 63 -1.74 -1.89 -10.90
CA ARG A 63 -1.73 -3.02 -9.98
C ARG A 63 -0.48 -3.87 -10.10
N ARG A 64 -0.05 -4.17 -11.33
CA ARG A 64 1.18 -4.95 -11.56
C ARG A 64 2.41 -4.27 -10.96
N ILE A 65 2.54 -2.95 -11.14
CA ILE A 65 3.63 -2.17 -10.55
C ILE A 65 3.55 -2.22 -9.02
N MET A 66 2.36 -2.03 -8.43
CA MET A 66 2.19 -2.11 -6.98
C MET A 66 2.58 -3.48 -6.42
N GLU A 67 2.17 -4.58 -7.05
CA GLU A 67 2.55 -5.94 -6.67
C GLU A 67 4.07 -6.18 -6.80
N ILE A 68 4.69 -5.65 -7.86
CA ILE A 68 6.15 -5.71 -8.06
C ILE A 68 6.87 -4.96 -6.94
N VAL A 69 6.48 -3.71 -6.65
CA VAL A 69 7.09 -2.91 -5.58
C VAL A 69 6.85 -3.56 -4.23
N ALA A 70 5.66 -4.09 -3.95
CA ALA A 70 5.36 -4.81 -2.71
C ALA A 70 6.25 -6.05 -2.53
N SER A 71 6.49 -6.81 -3.60
CA SER A 71 7.36 -8.00 -3.59
C SER A 71 8.83 -7.63 -3.38
N ILE A 72 9.32 -6.59 -4.05
CA ILE A 72 10.71 -6.11 -3.87
C ILE A 72 10.89 -5.57 -2.44
N THR A 73 9.97 -4.72 -2.01
CA THR A 73 10.04 -4.06 -0.69
C THR A 73 9.72 -4.98 0.49
N SER A 74 9.36 -6.24 0.23
CA SER A 74 9.29 -7.28 1.28
C SER A 74 10.67 -7.83 1.66
N ARG A 75 11.67 -7.64 0.78
CA ARG A 75 13.04 -8.14 0.94
C ARG A 75 14.07 -7.03 1.16
N LYS A 76 13.77 -5.80 0.77
CA LYS A 76 14.59 -4.60 0.95
C LYS A 76 13.69 -3.37 1.18
N ASP A 77 14.25 -2.21 1.49
CA ASP A 77 13.44 -1.06 1.94
C ASP A 77 12.74 -0.30 0.80
N SER A 78 13.26 -0.35 -0.43
CA SER A 78 12.75 0.38 -1.60
C SER A 78 12.85 -0.43 -2.88
N ALA A 79 12.42 0.09 -4.02
CA ALA A 79 12.60 -0.50 -5.34
C ALA A 79 13.10 0.56 -6.33
N SER A 80 14.17 0.25 -7.06
CA SER A 80 14.70 1.18 -8.05
C SER A 80 13.81 1.19 -9.30
N TRP A 81 13.84 2.30 -10.03
CA TRP A 81 13.15 2.41 -11.32
C TRP A 81 13.48 1.25 -12.28
N THR A 82 14.75 0.87 -12.35
CA THR A 82 15.24 -0.21 -13.23
C THR A 82 14.67 -1.57 -12.84
N GLU A 83 14.58 -1.87 -11.54
CA GLU A 83 13.99 -3.13 -11.07
C GLU A 83 12.51 -3.21 -11.38
N ILE A 84 11.78 -2.11 -11.18
CA ILE A 84 10.35 -2.05 -11.49
C ILE A 84 10.13 -2.25 -13.00
N LYS A 85 10.93 -1.57 -13.84
CA LYS A 85 10.86 -1.72 -15.30
C LYS A 85 11.10 -3.16 -15.72
N ASN A 86 12.24 -3.72 -15.32
CA ASN A 86 12.64 -5.07 -15.72
C ASN A 86 11.62 -6.11 -15.27
N ALA A 87 11.08 -6.00 -14.05
CA ALA A 87 10.07 -6.91 -13.55
C ALA A 87 8.73 -6.78 -14.30
N LEU A 88 8.33 -5.56 -14.67
CA LEU A 88 7.11 -5.33 -15.44
C LEU A 88 7.24 -5.85 -16.88
N GLU A 89 8.37 -5.61 -17.54
CA GLU A 89 8.66 -6.11 -18.88
C GLU A 89 8.73 -7.63 -18.91
N LEU A 90 9.38 -8.24 -17.92
CA LEU A 90 9.41 -9.69 -17.75
C LEU A 90 8.00 -10.27 -17.61
N ARG A 91 7.14 -9.61 -16.80
CA ARG A 91 5.75 -10.03 -16.60
C ARG A 91 4.88 -9.86 -17.84
N GLU A 92 5.19 -8.88 -18.70
CA GLU A 92 4.44 -8.61 -19.93
C GLU A 92 5.02 -9.28 -21.19
N GLY A 93 6.23 -9.84 -21.09
CA GLY A 93 6.94 -10.46 -22.22
C GLY A 93 7.34 -9.48 -23.33
N LYS A 94 7.44 -8.18 -23.01
CA LYS A 94 7.77 -7.13 -23.99
C LYS A 94 8.40 -5.91 -23.32
N GLU A 95 9.14 -5.15 -24.11
CA GLU A 95 9.71 -3.86 -23.70
C GLU A 95 8.62 -2.80 -23.49
N ILE A 96 8.85 -1.90 -22.53
CA ILE A 96 7.99 -0.78 -22.20
C ILE A 96 8.80 0.51 -22.32
N ASP A 97 8.28 1.45 -23.10
CA ASP A 97 8.89 2.77 -23.28
C ASP A 97 9.06 3.52 -21.94
N ASP A 98 10.21 4.19 -21.80
CA ASP A 98 10.59 4.91 -20.57
C ASP A 98 9.58 5.99 -20.18
N LYS A 99 8.95 6.67 -21.15
CA LYS A 99 7.94 7.69 -20.86
C LYS A 99 6.68 7.05 -20.27
N ASN A 100 6.30 5.86 -20.75
CA ASN A 100 5.15 5.15 -20.24
C ASN A 100 5.35 4.72 -18.78
N ILE A 101 6.49 4.11 -18.44
CA ILE A 101 6.74 3.72 -17.05
C ILE A 101 6.85 4.94 -16.12
N ASN A 102 7.49 6.02 -16.57
CA ASN A 102 7.57 7.26 -15.80
C ASN A 102 6.18 7.87 -15.55
N LEU A 103 5.27 7.82 -16.52
CA LEU A 103 3.90 8.28 -16.36
C LEU A 103 3.14 7.44 -15.32
N LEU A 104 3.28 6.11 -15.37
CA LEU A 104 2.63 5.19 -14.44
C LEU A 104 3.12 5.43 -13.01
N LEU A 105 4.44 5.46 -12.80
CA LEU A 105 5.05 5.71 -11.49
C LEU A 105 4.68 7.08 -10.94
N LYS A 106 4.74 8.12 -11.76
CA LYS A 106 4.33 9.47 -11.36
C LYS A 106 2.87 9.50 -10.90
N LYS A 107 1.97 8.79 -11.59
CA LYS A 107 0.55 8.75 -11.20
C LYS A 107 0.36 8.02 -9.86
N LEU A 108 1.06 6.90 -9.64
CA LEU A 108 1.04 6.20 -8.34
C LEU A 108 1.56 7.09 -7.20
N VAL A 109 2.61 7.86 -7.45
CA VAL A 109 3.13 8.83 -6.47
C VAL A 109 2.13 9.95 -6.19
N ASN A 110 1.51 10.51 -7.24
CA ASN A 110 0.52 11.57 -7.09
C ASN A 110 -0.73 11.13 -6.30
N TYR A 111 -1.12 9.86 -6.41
CA TYR A 111 -2.21 9.27 -5.64
C TYR A 111 -1.77 8.78 -4.24
N GLY A 112 -0.49 8.90 -3.88
CA GLY A 112 0.03 8.48 -2.57
C GLY A 112 0.25 6.97 -2.40
N PHE A 113 0.04 6.16 -3.43
CA PHE A 113 0.30 4.71 -3.39
C PHE A 113 1.79 4.38 -3.36
N LEU A 114 2.62 5.27 -3.89
CA LEU A 114 4.08 5.19 -3.83
C LEU A 114 4.67 6.50 -3.31
N GLU A 115 5.81 6.39 -2.63
CA GLU A 115 6.73 7.50 -2.45
C GLU A 115 7.90 7.36 -3.41
N HIS A 116 8.52 8.50 -3.76
CA HIS A 116 9.72 8.54 -4.59
C HIS A 116 10.79 9.38 -3.91
N VAL A 117 11.88 8.74 -3.50
CA VAL A 117 13.03 9.37 -2.84
C VAL A 117 14.27 9.12 -3.68
N GLY A 118 14.81 10.17 -4.30
CA GLY A 118 15.98 10.06 -5.16
C GLY A 118 15.69 9.27 -6.44
N ARG A 119 16.04 7.98 -6.47
CA ARG A 119 15.84 7.05 -7.61
C ARG A 119 15.04 5.80 -7.22
N GLU A 120 14.49 5.81 -6.01
CA GLU A 120 13.92 4.65 -5.34
C GLU A 120 12.44 4.93 -5.01
N TYR A 121 11.64 3.86 -5.05
CA TYR A 121 10.21 3.88 -4.77
C TYR A 121 9.87 2.97 -3.59
N SER A 122 8.94 3.39 -2.75
CA SER A 122 8.44 2.61 -1.61
C SER A 122 6.93 2.75 -1.49
N ILE A 123 6.28 1.81 -0.80
CA ILE A 123 4.88 1.94 -0.41
C ILE A 123 4.88 2.57 1.00
N PRO A 124 4.37 3.81 1.16
CA PRO A 124 4.46 4.53 2.43
C PRO A 124 3.59 3.89 3.53
N ASP A 125 2.41 3.41 3.16
CA ASP A 125 1.41 2.89 4.10
C ASP A 125 1.46 1.34 4.18
N PRO A 126 1.63 0.74 5.37
CA PRO A 126 1.63 -0.70 5.59
C PRO A 126 0.30 -1.38 5.23
N VAL A 127 -0.84 -0.71 5.31
CA VAL A 127 -2.15 -1.21 4.86
C VAL A 127 -2.18 -1.29 3.33
N ILE A 128 -1.71 -0.27 2.62
CA ILE A 128 -1.52 -0.33 1.16
C ILE A 128 -0.60 -1.51 0.82
N LYS A 129 0.52 -1.66 1.54
CA LYS A 129 1.47 -2.75 1.31
C LYS A 129 0.81 -4.13 1.46
N ARG A 130 -0.04 -4.34 2.48
CA ARG A 130 -0.78 -5.60 2.68
C ARG A 130 -1.72 -5.94 1.52
N ILE A 131 -2.35 -4.95 0.91
CA ILE A 131 -3.29 -5.16 -0.21
C ILE A 131 -2.60 -5.72 -1.45
N PHE A 132 -1.34 -5.34 -1.68
CA PHE A 132 -0.57 -5.70 -2.89
C PHE A 132 0.52 -6.75 -2.63
N GLN A 133 0.77 -7.12 -1.39
CA GLN A 133 1.56 -8.30 -1.05
C GLN A 133 0.73 -9.56 -1.35
N THR A 134 1.08 -10.26 -2.44
CA THR A 134 0.49 -11.55 -2.83
C THR A 134 1.47 -12.69 -2.59
#